data_AF-A0A941P125-F1
#
_entry.id   AF-A0A941P125-F1
#
_cell.length_a   1.000
_cell.length_b   1.000
_cell.length_c   1.000
_cell.angle_alpha   90.00
_cell.angle_beta   90.00
_cell.angle_gamma   90.00
#
_symmetry.space_group_name_H-M   'P 1'
#
loop_
_entity.id
_entity.type
_entity.pdbx_description
1 polymer ?
#
loop_
_entity_poly.entity_id
_entity_poly.type
_entity_poly.pdbx_seq_one_letter_code
_entity_poly.pdbx_strand_id
1 'polypeptide(L)'
;MAEHNQLMQIAQTAVLNYSGDIDVLSSALGMLFTGHYYGWRFLYIVYLKRTVRKYEKVLNIKVTEYFELTGSLSHRSAGLIEANKHSNFWKCVSGDIQIPNRKLITDDPQTL
;
A
#
# COMPACT_ATOMS: atom_id res chain seq x y z
N MET A 1 11.57 1.51 21.58
CA MET A 1 10.28 1.33 22.29
C MET A 1 9.20 2.33 21.85
N ALA A 2 9.52 3.52 21.33
CA ALA A 2 8.52 4.52 20.93
C ALA A 2 7.65 4.13 19.70
N GLU A 3 8.25 3.48 18.68
CA GLU A 3 7.58 3.21 17.40
C GLU A 3 6.48 2.15 17.49
N HIS A 4 6.73 1.06 18.23
CA HIS A 4 5.72 0.01 18.47
C HIS A 4 4.47 0.56 19.18
N ASN A 5 4.66 1.54 20.06
CA ASN A 5 3.57 2.17 20.78
C ASN A 5 2.66 2.97 19.83
N GLN A 6 3.24 3.70 18.88
CA GLN A 6 2.47 4.48 17.90
C GLN A 6 1.67 3.61 16.93
N LEU A 7 2.26 2.52 16.42
CA LEU A 7 1.58 1.59 15.52
C LEU A 7 0.33 0.98 16.19
N MET A 8 0.49 0.54 17.44
CA MET A 8 -0.61 -0.02 18.22
C MET A 8 -1.67 1.02 18.57
N GLN A 9 -1.29 2.26 18.85
CA GLN A 9 -2.24 3.35 19.08
C GLN A 9 -3.12 3.61 17.85
N ILE A 10 -2.54 3.61 16.64
CA ILE A 10 -3.31 3.76 15.41
C ILE A 10 -4.28 2.59 15.23
N ALA A 11 -3.80 1.36 15.43
CA ALA A 11 -4.64 0.17 15.34
C ALA A 11 -5.82 0.23 16.32
N GLN A 12 -5.56 0.54 17.59
CA GLN A 12 -6.57 0.66 18.63
C GLN A 12 -7.57 1.79 18.32
N THR A 13 -7.08 2.94 17.88
CA THR A 13 -7.92 4.08 17.50
C THR A 13 -8.85 3.72 16.34
N ALA A 14 -8.35 3.01 15.33
CA ALA A 14 -9.16 2.53 14.22
C ALA A 14 -10.22 1.53 14.70
N VAL A 15 -9.86 0.55 15.55
CA VAL A 15 -10.80 -0.45 16.08
C VAL A 15 -11.92 0.18 16.90
N LEU A 16 -11.60 1.15 17.75
CA LEU A 16 -12.57 1.77 18.65
C LEU A 16 -13.54 2.72 17.93
N ASN A 17 -13.09 3.36 16.86
CA ASN A 17 -13.86 4.43 16.19
C ASN A 17 -14.45 4.02 14.83
N TYR A 18 -14.04 2.89 14.26
CA TYR A 18 -14.53 2.48 12.96
C TYR A 18 -15.96 1.92 13.04
N SER A 19 -16.85 2.48 12.22
CA SER A 19 -18.20 1.97 12.00
C SER A 19 -18.38 1.70 10.51
N GLY A 20 -18.53 0.43 10.14
CA GLY A 20 -18.59 -0.01 8.75
C GLY A 20 -18.37 -1.51 8.60
N ASP A 21 -17.91 -1.91 7.42
CA ASP A 21 -17.64 -3.30 7.07
C ASP A 21 -16.37 -3.81 7.79
N ILE A 22 -16.52 -4.85 8.60
CA ILE A 22 -15.43 -5.41 9.40
C ILE A 22 -14.27 -5.96 8.55
N ASP A 23 -14.54 -6.41 7.33
CA ASP A 23 -13.51 -6.91 6.42
C ASP A 23 -12.61 -5.77 5.94
N VAL A 24 -13.17 -4.57 5.82
CA VAL A 24 -12.42 -3.35 5.48
C VAL A 24 -11.50 -2.96 6.63
N LEU A 25 -11.99 -2.99 7.87
CA LEU A 25 -11.16 -2.72 9.05
C LEU A 25 -10.03 -3.74 9.16
N SER A 26 -10.35 -5.03 9.08
CA SER A 26 -9.38 -6.12 9.16
C SER A 26 -8.28 -5.97 8.10
N SER A 27 -8.66 -5.66 6.87
CA SER A 27 -7.71 -5.44 5.78
C SER A 27 -6.87 -4.17 5.98
N ALA A 28 -7.46 -3.09 6.50
CA ALA A 28 -6.73 -1.88 6.81
C ALA A 28 -5.69 -2.12 7.92
N LEU A 29 -6.04 -2.84 8.98
CA LEU A 29 -5.09 -3.26 10.01
C LEU A 29 -3.98 -4.14 9.42
N GLY A 30 -4.31 -5.08 8.53
CA GLY A 30 -3.31 -5.85 7.78
C GLY A 30 -2.36 -4.96 6.98
N MET A 31 -2.88 -3.91 6.32
CA MET A 31 -2.07 -2.91 5.63
C MET A 31 -1.15 -2.13 6.58
N LEU A 32 -1.64 -1.78 7.77
CA LEU A 32 -0.87 -1.06 8.80
C LEU A 32 0.37 -1.87 9.21
N PHE A 33 0.20 -3.13 9.58
CA PHE A 33 1.31 -3.98 10.03
C PHE A 33 2.26 -4.36 8.89
N THR A 34 1.72 -4.71 7.72
CA THR A 34 2.58 -5.03 6.57
C THR A 34 3.33 -3.79 6.07
N GLY A 35 2.73 -2.62 6.09
CA GLY A 35 3.39 -1.35 5.76
C GLY A 35 4.56 -1.05 6.69
N HIS A 36 4.41 -1.30 7.99
CA HIS A 36 5.48 -1.10 8.98
C HIS A 36 6.72 -1.96 8.67
N TYR A 37 6.54 -3.23 8.31
CA TYR A 37 7.67 -4.13 8.06
C TYR A 37 8.22 -4.08 6.63
N TYR A 38 7.39 -3.77 5.63
CA TYR A 38 7.79 -3.81 4.22
C TYR A 38 7.94 -2.43 3.57
N GLY A 39 7.43 -1.37 4.20
CA GLY A 39 7.44 -0.01 3.63
C GLY A 39 6.30 0.23 2.64
N TRP A 40 6.07 1.50 2.29
CA TRP A 40 4.91 1.88 1.48
C TRP A 40 5.00 1.42 0.02
N ARG A 41 6.20 1.24 -0.54
CA ARG A 41 6.38 0.73 -1.91
C ARG A 41 5.80 -0.67 -2.07
N PHE A 42 5.97 -1.52 -1.06
CA PHE A 42 5.34 -2.84 -1.03
C PHE A 42 3.82 -2.74 -1.09
N LEU A 43 3.23 -1.82 -0.31
CA LEU A 43 1.78 -1.61 -0.31
C LEU A 43 1.26 -1.23 -1.70
N TYR A 44 2.02 -0.46 -2.47
CA TYR A 44 1.63 -0.03 -3.82
C TYR A 44 1.78 -1.12 -4.89
N ILE A 45 2.54 -2.18 -4.59
CA ILE A 45 2.62 -3.39 -5.42
C ILE A 45 1.44 -4.30 -5.11
N VAL A 46 1.08 -4.44 -3.83
CA VAL A 46 0.05 -5.39 -3.37
C VAL A 46 -1.36 -4.84 -3.55
N TYR A 47 -1.56 -3.55 -3.31
CA TYR A 47 -2.88 -2.93 -3.30
C TYR A 47 -3.05 -1.92 -4.43
N LEU A 48 -4.26 -1.89 -4.99
CA LEU A 48 -4.67 -0.81 -5.88
C LEU A 48 -4.65 0.54 -5.14
N LYS A 49 -4.31 1.63 -5.83
CA LYS A 49 -4.33 2.99 -5.25
C LYS A 49 -5.65 3.36 -4.57
N ARG A 50 -6.79 2.93 -5.13
CA ARG A 50 -8.12 3.15 -4.54
C ARG A 50 -8.29 2.43 -3.20
N THR A 51 -7.73 1.23 -3.08
CA THR A 51 -7.77 0.40 -1.88
C THR A 51 -6.89 0.99 -0.79
N VAL A 52 -5.66 1.42 -1.13
CA VAL A 52 -4.79 2.13 -0.19
C VAL A 52 -5.48 3.38 0.37
N ARG A 53 -6.06 4.23 -0.49
CA ARG A 53 -6.79 5.43 -0.05
C ARG A 53 -7.99 5.10 0.84
N LYS A 54 -8.66 3.98 0.60
CA LYS A 54 -9.75 3.50 1.46
C LYS A 54 -9.22 3.17 2.85
N TYR A 55 -8.13 2.41 2.94
CA TYR A 55 -7.55 2.00 4.21
C TYR A 55 -6.84 3.15 4.95
N GLU A 56 -6.22 4.09 4.24
CA GLU A 56 -5.69 5.34 4.81
C GLU A 56 -6.76 6.11 5.59
N LYS A 57 -7.99 6.19 5.05
CA LYS A 57 -9.12 6.82 5.75
C LYS A 57 -9.54 6.08 7.00
N VAL A 58 -9.50 4.74 6.99
CA VAL A 58 -9.83 3.90 8.16
C VAL A 58 -8.80 4.10 9.27
N LEU A 59 -7.53 4.14 8.91
CA LEU A 59 -6.40 4.25 9.84
C LEU A 59 -6.07 5.70 10.22
N ASN A 60 -6.64 6.68 9.52
CA ASN A 60 -6.30 8.10 9.64
C ASN A 60 -4.79 8.37 9.50
N ILE A 61 -4.17 7.79 8.47
CA ILE A 61 -2.75 8.01 8.12
C ILE A 61 -2.60 8.28 6.63
N LYS A 62 -1.44 8.77 6.23
CA LYS A 62 -0.98 8.75 4.83
C LYS A 62 0.23 7.83 4.72
N VAL A 63 0.10 6.73 3.99
CA VAL A 63 1.09 5.63 4.02
C VAL A 63 2.47 6.08 3.52
N THR A 64 2.51 7.01 2.57
CA THR A 64 3.78 7.54 2.02
C THR A 64 4.50 8.48 2.97
N GLU A 65 3.81 9.02 3.97
CA GLU A 65 4.38 9.89 5.00
C GLU A 65 4.66 9.13 6.28
N TYR A 66 3.84 8.11 6.56
CA TYR A 66 3.91 7.33 7.79
C TYR A 66 4.94 6.19 7.74
N PHE A 67 5.08 5.52 6.58
CA PHE A 67 6.02 4.41 6.45
C PHE A 67 7.28 4.82 5.68
N GLU A 68 8.37 4.13 5.98
CA GLU A 68 9.61 4.12 5.21
C GLU A 68 9.35 3.69 3.74
N LEU A 69 10.27 4.08 2.85
CA LEU A 69 10.25 3.67 1.44
C LEU A 69 10.26 2.14 1.30
N THR A 70 11.12 1.49 2.07
CA THR A 70 11.31 0.04 2.16
C THR A 70 11.63 -0.31 3.61
N GLY A 71 10.89 -1.24 4.21
CA GLY A 71 11.12 -1.71 5.57
C GLY A 71 12.08 -2.90 5.69
N SER A 72 12.30 -3.38 6.91
CA SER A 72 13.24 -4.47 7.24
C SER A 72 12.95 -5.81 6.53
N LEU A 73 11.69 -6.09 6.21
CA LEU A 73 11.27 -7.31 5.52
C LEU A 73 11.08 -7.14 4.00
N SER A 74 11.42 -5.98 3.43
CA SER A 74 11.30 -5.70 1.99
C SER A 74 11.94 -6.76 1.09
N HIS A 75 13.07 -7.32 1.53
CA HIS A 75 13.81 -8.36 0.83
C HIS A 75 13.04 -9.68 0.65
N ARG A 76 11.91 -9.87 1.33
CA ARG A 76 11.05 -11.06 1.19
C ARG A 76 10.03 -10.92 0.07
N SER A 77 9.84 -9.72 -0.48
CA SER A 77 8.92 -9.48 -1.60
C SER A 77 9.66 -9.56 -2.93
N ALA A 78 9.45 -10.66 -3.67
CA ALA A 78 9.99 -10.83 -5.01
C ALA A 78 9.54 -9.70 -5.95
N GLY A 79 8.28 -9.26 -5.85
CA GLY A 79 7.75 -8.14 -6.62
C GLY A 79 8.47 -6.82 -6.32
N LEU A 80 8.77 -6.56 -5.05
CA LEU A 80 9.51 -5.35 -4.66
C LEU A 80 10.98 -5.40 -5.10
N ILE A 81 11.61 -6.58 -5.00
CA ILE A 81 12.97 -6.80 -5.52
C ILE A 81 13.00 -6.50 -7.02
N GLU A 82 12.06 -7.03 -7.79
CA GLU A 82 12.03 -6.82 -9.23
C GLU A 82 11.72 -5.35 -9.57
N ALA A 83 10.73 -4.75 -8.91
CA ALA A 83 10.39 -3.34 -9.08
C ALA A 83 11.57 -2.39 -8.79
N ASN A 84 12.44 -2.72 -7.82
CA ASN A 84 13.61 -1.91 -7.50
C ASN A 84 14.74 -2.01 -8.54
N LYS A 85 14.79 -3.06 -9.36
CA LYS A 85 15.75 -3.15 -10.48
C LYS A 85 15.40 -2.19 -11.62
N HIS A 86 14.12 -1.83 -11.77
CA HIS A 86 13.63 -1.00 -12.87
C HIS A 86 13.32 0.42 -12.39
N SER A 87 14.24 1.37 -12.59
CA SER A 87 14.07 2.76 -12.13
C SER A 87 12.84 3.49 -12.70
N ASN A 88 12.35 3.06 -13.87
CA ASN A 88 11.15 3.61 -14.50
C ASN A 88 9.84 3.07 -13.91
N PHE A 89 9.86 1.94 -13.20
CA PHE A 89 8.65 1.37 -12.59
C PHE A 89 7.98 2.38 -11.64
N TRP A 90 8.76 2.96 -10.73
CA TRP A 90 8.23 3.91 -9.75
C TRP A 90 7.74 5.21 -10.38
N LYS A 91 8.35 5.65 -11.48
CA LYS A 91 7.89 6.82 -12.25
C LYS A 91 6.55 6.56 -12.95
N CYS A 92 6.33 5.33 -13.42
CA CYS A 92 5.03 4.92 -13.95
C CYS A 92 3.97 4.82 -12.84
N VAL A 93 4.34 4.28 -11.67
CA VAL A 93 3.45 4.15 -10.51
C VAL A 93 3.09 5.50 -9.90
N SER A 94 4.02 6.44 -9.76
CA SER A 94 3.73 7.82 -9.30
C SER A 94 2.85 8.57 -10.30
N GLY A 95 2.99 8.25 -11.59
CA GLY A 95 2.30 8.94 -12.68
C GLY A 95 3.15 10.03 -13.33
N ASP A 96 4.46 10.09 -12.99
CA ASP A 96 5.42 11.01 -13.59
C ASP A 96 5.65 10.71 -15.08
N ILE A 97 5.48 9.44 -15.48
CA ILE A 97 5.44 9.04 -16.89
C ILE A 97 3.98 8.86 -17.31
N GLN A 98 3.52 9.72 -18.23
CA GLN A 98 2.26 9.49 -18.92
C GLN A 98 2.42 8.32 -19.88
N ILE A 99 1.63 7.27 -19.68
CA ILE A 99 1.58 6.12 -20.59
C ILE A 99 0.57 6.49 -21.68
N PRO A 100 1.00 6.75 -22.92
CA PRO A 100 0.08 7.05 -24.02
C PRO A 100 -0.89 5.89 -24.19
N ASN A 101 -2.15 6.19 -24.49
CA ASN A 101 -3.19 5.19 -24.70
C ASN A 101 -3.40 4.19 -23.55
N ARG A 102 -3.12 4.56 -22.28
CA ARG A 102 -3.35 3.69 -21.10
C ARG A 102 -4.74 3.03 -21.08
N LYS A 103 -5.78 3.73 -21.56
CA LYS A 103 -7.16 3.21 -21.61
C LYS A 103 -7.37 2.06 -22.61
N LEU A 104 -6.47 1.89 -23.59
CA LEU A 104 -6.49 0.78 -24.55
C LEU A 104 -5.85 -0.49 -23.99
N ILE A 105 -5.02 -0.35 -22.94
CA ILE A 105 -4.46 -1.47 -22.19
C ILE A 105 -5.59 -1.96 -21.27
N THR A 106 -6.38 -2.89 -21.77
CA THR A 106 -7.47 -3.54 -21.04
C THR A 106 -6.98 -4.88 -20.51
N ASP A 107 -7.39 -5.22 -19.28
CA ASP A 107 -7.06 -6.50 -18.63
C ASP A 107 -7.94 -7.67 -19.15
N ASP A 108 -8.82 -7.40 -20.12
CA ASP A 108 -9.63 -8.47 -20.73
C ASP A 108 -8.72 -9.35 -21.59
N PRO A 109 -8.59 -10.66 -21.28
CA PRO A 109 -8.01 -11.57 -22.25
C PRO A 109 -8.87 -11.45 -23.50
N GLN A 110 -8.24 -11.10 -24.63
CA GLN A 110 -8.91 -11.11 -25.93
C GLN A 110 -9.54 -12.50 -26.09
N THR A 111 -10.86 -12.54 -25.96
CA THR A 111 -11.64 -13.73 -26.27
C THR A 111 -11.52 -13.94 -27.77
N LEU A 112 -10.67 -14.90 -28.15
CA LEU A 112 -10.62 -15.49 -29.48
C LEU A 112 -11.83 -16.40 -29.70
#